data_AF-A0A1L9MQV8-F1
#
_entry.id   AF-A0A1L9MQV8-F1
#
_cell.length_a   1.000
_cell.length_b   1.000
_cell.length_c   1.000
_cell.angle_alpha   90.00
_cell.angle_beta   90.00
_cell.angle_gamma   90.00
#
_symmetry.space_group_name_H-M   'P 1'
#
loop_
_entity.id
_entity.type
_entity.pdbx_description
1 polymer ?
#
loop_
_entity_poly.entity_id
_entity_poly.type
_entity_poly.pdbx_seq_one_letter_code
_entity_poly.pdbx_strand_id
1 'polypeptide(L)'
;MFQLKTILPLSLFLTSTLAAPSPNTHTPSEPRSDSKCVYYCGSHCYWASDISKAQAKGYSLHEEGRTIDDYPHVYHDYEGFDFTVSGTYYEYPILDDYKVYDGGSPGADRIIFNGEDEFAGLITHTGAEEYDGFVACQAV
;
A
#
# COMPACT_ATOMS: atom_id res chain seq x y z
N MET A 1 -82.41 -3.36 -17.31
CA MET A 1 -81.46 -2.30 -16.89
C MET A 1 -80.94 -2.70 -15.53
N PHE A 2 -79.68 -2.94 -15.20
CA PHE A 2 -78.40 -2.89 -15.91
C PHE A 2 -77.49 -3.88 -15.14
N GLN A 3 -76.72 -4.70 -15.86
CA GLN A 3 -75.66 -5.56 -15.31
C GLN A 3 -74.45 -4.68 -14.98
N LEU A 4 -73.84 -4.84 -13.80
CA LEU A 4 -72.53 -4.25 -13.51
C LEU A 4 -71.53 -5.36 -13.13
N LYS A 5 -70.75 -5.77 -14.14
CA LYS A 5 -69.59 -6.66 -14.00
C LYS A 5 -68.42 -5.86 -13.43
N THR A 6 -68.00 -6.19 -12.22
CA THR A 6 -66.78 -5.67 -11.60
C THR A 6 -65.57 -6.32 -12.26
N ILE A 7 -64.75 -5.52 -12.95
CA ILE A 7 -63.47 -5.96 -13.51
C ILE A 7 -62.37 -5.58 -12.49
N LEU A 8 -61.66 -6.59 -11.99
CA LEU A 8 -60.48 -6.42 -11.14
C LEU A 8 -59.28 -6.00 -12.01
N PRO A 9 -58.50 -4.96 -11.65
CA PRO A 9 -57.27 -4.65 -12.35
C PRO A 9 -56.16 -5.60 -11.88
N LEU A 10 -55.59 -6.34 -12.83
CA LEU A 10 -54.39 -7.15 -12.63
C LEU A 10 -53.17 -6.22 -12.66
N SER A 11 -52.69 -5.81 -11.49
CA SER A 11 -51.43 -5.06 -11.36
C SER A 11 -50.25 -5.98 -11.64
N LEU A 12 -49.57 -5.71 -12.76
CA LEU A 12 -48.33 -6.36 -13.14
C LEU A 12 -47.16 -5.74 -12.34
N PHE A 13 -46.62 -6.47 -11.37
CA PHE A 13 -45.40 -6.07 -10.66
C PHE A 13 -44.19 -6.34 -11.56
N LEU A 14 -43.55 -5.28 -12.08
CA LEU A 14 -42.22 -5.36 -12.66
C LEU A 14 -41.19 -5.46 -11.51
N THR A 15 -40.59 -6.61 -11.33
CA THR A 15 -39.43 -6.79 -10.45
C THR A 15 -38.16 -6.33 -11.19
N SER A 16 -37.64 -5.16 -10.83
CA SER A 16 -36.30 -4.73 -11.23
C SER A 16 -35.27 -5.47 -10.37
N THR A 17 -34.61 -6.48 -10.93
CA THR A 17 -33.43 -7.09 -10.31
C THR A 17 -32.24 -6.15 -10.48
N LEU A 18 -31.83 -5.45 -9.41
CA LEU A 18 -30.51 -4.82 -9.38
C LEU A 18 -29.45 -5.93 -9.23
N ALA A 19 -28.72 -6.21 -10.30
CA ALA A 19 -27.49 -6.97 -10.23
C ALA A 19 -26.42 -6.08 -9.59
N ALA A 20 -26.00 -6.41 -8.36
CA ALA A 20 -24.85 -5.78 -7.73
C ALA A 20 -23.55 -6.27 -8.41
N PRO A 21 -22.60 -5.39 -8.75
CA PRO A 21 -21.29 -5.83 -9.19
C PRO A 21 -20.53 -6.47 -8.02
N SER A 22 -20.06 -7.69 -8.23
CA SER A 22 -19.19 -8.43 -7.31
C SER A 22 -17.77 -7.81 -7.29
N PRO A 23 -17.11 -7.64 -6.13
CA PRO A 23 -15.83 -6.96 -6.04
C PRO A 23 -14.68 -7.94 -6.29
N ASN A 24 -14.64 -8.55 -7.46
CA ASN A 24 -13.49 -9.38 -7.87
C ASN A 24 -12.91 -8.82 -9.17
N THR A 25 -12.49 -7.55 -9.12
CA THR A 25 -11.67 -6.97 -10.17
C THR A 25 -10.27 -6.83 -9.61
N HIS A 26 -9.44 -7.86 -9.84
CA HIS A 26 -8.00 -7.65 -9.92
C HIS A 26 -7.79 -6.70 -11.10
N THR A 27 -7.73 -5.40 -10.82
CA THR A 27 -7.39 -4.40 -11.82
C THR A 27 -5.96 -4.69 -12.28
N PRO A 28 -5.74 -4.87 -13.59
CA PRO A 28 -4.40 -4.80 -14.15
C PRO A 28 -3.79 -3.48 -13.68
N SER A 29 -2.56 -3.55 -13.17
CA SER A 29 -1.75 -2.38 -12.82
C SER A 29 -1.96 -1.28 -13.86
N GLU A 30 -2.59 -0.19 -13.44
CA GLU A 30 -2.74 1.02 -14.26
C GLU A 30 -1.36 1.35 -14.86
N PRO A 31 -1.28 1.65 -16.16
CA PRO A 31 -0.02 2.08 -16.74
C PRO A 31 0.45 3.31 -15.96
N ARG A 32 1.61 3.20 -15.28
CA ARG A 32 2.29 4.28 -14.54
C ARG A 32 2.66 5.51 -15.41
N SER A 33 2.18 5.57 -16.65
CA SER A 33 2.60 6.46 -17.73
C SER A 33 2.47 7.95 -17.40
N ASP A 34 1.59 8.33 -16.47
CA ASP A 34 1.38 9.73 -16.08
C ASP A 34 1.86 10.04 -14.65
N SER A 35 2.38 9.03 -13.92
CA SER A 35 2.87 9.18 -12.55
C SER A 35 4.36 9.50 -12.58
N LYS A 36 4.78 10.61 -11.98
CA LYS A 36 6.19 10.94 -11.82
C LYS A 36 6.81 10.12 -10.68
N CYS A 37 8.10 9.84 -10.82
CA CYS A 37 8.90 9.36 -9.70
C CYS A 37 8.79 10.33 -8.52
N VAL A 38 8.77 9.80 -7.29
CA VAL A 38 8.78 10.63 -6.06
C VAL A 38 9.99 10.36 -5.17
N TYR A 39 10.59 9.16 -5.27
CA TYR A 39 11.81 8.82 -4.58
C TYR A 39 12.74 7.99 -5.46
N TYR A 40 14.05 8.21 -5.30
CA TYR A 40 15.11 7.37 -5.85
C TYR A 40 15.94 6.71 -4.76
N CYS A 41 15.91 5.37 -4.70
CA CYS A 41 16.82 4.57 -3.88
C CYS A 41 17.94 4.03 -4.79
N GLY A 42 19.13 4.64 -4.70
CA GLY A 42 20.15 4.45 -5.74
C GLY A 42 19.62 4.89 -7.11
N SER A 43 19.51 3.96 -8.06
CA SER A 43 18.90 4.21 -9.37
C SER A 43 17.43 3.78 -9.49
N HIS A 44 16.86 3.15 -8.45
CA HIS A 44 15.49 2.65 -8.46
C HIS A 44 14.49 3.76 -8.17
N CYS A 45 13.48 3.87 -9.02
CA CYS A 45 12.42 4.87 -8.87
C CYS A 45 11.23 4.25 -8.17
N TYR A 46 10.72 4.93 -7.14
CA TYR A 46 9.45 4.61 -6.49
C TYR A 46 8.41 5.70 -6.72
N TRP A 47 7.18 5.25 -6.99
CA TRP A 47 6.01 6.10 -7.12
C TRP A 47 5.23 6.16 -5.79
N ALA A 48 4.42 7.20 -5.63
CA ALA A 48 3.58 7.36 -4.43
C ALA A 48 2.70 6.12 -4.17
N SER A 49 2.26 5.42 -5.21
CA SER A 49 1.47 4.21 -5.10
C SER A 49 2.26 2.99 -4.59
N ASP A 50 3.55 2.91 -4.87
CA ASP A 50 4.42 1.84 -4.38
C ASP A 50 4.71 2.04 -2.89
N ILE A 51 5.04 3.29 -2.52
CA ILE A 51 5.22 3.73 -1.13
C ILE A 51 3.96 3.43 -0.31
N SER A 52 2.79 3.89 -0.77
CA SER A 52 1.53 3.71 -0.05
C SER A 52 1.18 2.23 0.16
N LYS A 53 1.44 1.38 -0.84
CA LYS A 53 1.15 -0.06 -0.74
C LYS A 53 2.12 -0.78 0.19
N ALA A 54 3.41 -0.46 0.13
CA ALA A 54 4.41 -1.04 1.03
C ALA A 54 4.14 -0.62 2.48
N GLN A 55 3.85 0.67 2.71
CA GLN A 55 3.50 1.18 4.03
C GLN A 55 2.23 0.50 4.57
N ALA A 56 1.14 0.51 3.79
CA ALA A 56 -0.12 -0.09 4.23
C ALA A 56 0.04 -1.57 4.63
N LYS A 57 0.88 -2.31 3.90
CA LYS A 57 1.20 -3.70 4.25
C LYS A 57 2.01 -3.80 5.54
N GLY A 58 3.10 -3.05 5.64
CA GLY A 58 3.93 -3.01 6.85
C GLY A 58 3.12 -2.61 8.08
N TYR A 59 2.38 -1.51 7.99
CA TYR A 59 1.54 -1.01 9.07
C TYR A 59 0.44 -2.00 9.46
N SER A 60 -0.23 -2.67 8.51
CA SER A 60 -1.22 -3.71 8.84
C SER A 60 -0.63 -4.86 9.66
N LEU A 61 0.60 -5.27 9.35
CA LEU A 61 1.29 -6.34 10.09
C LEU A 61 1.71 -5.84 11.48
N HIS A 62 2.16 -4.59 11.58
CA HIS A 62 2.46 -3.93 12.83
C HIS A 62 1.24 -3.86 13.77
N GLU A 63 0.10 -3.35 13.29
CA GLU A 63 -1.16 -3.29 14.05
C GLU A 63 -1.62 -4.68 14.53
N GLU A 64 -1.44 -5.70 13.69
CA GLU A 64 -1.78 -7.09 14.02
C GLU A 64 -0.76 -7.75 14.98
N GLY A 65 0.38 -7.12 15.25
CA GLY A 65 1.47 -7.73 16.01
C GLY A 65 2.07 -8.96 15.32
N ARG A 66 2.12 -8.95 13.98
CA ARG A 66 2.58 -10.06 13.14
C ARG A 66 3.77 -9.66 12.28
N THR A 67 4.52 -10.65 11.84
CA THR A 67 5.62 -10.47 10.88
C THR A 67 5.53 -11.47 9.73
N ILE A 68 6.17 -11.13 8.62
CA ILE A 68 6.53 -12.01 7.51
C ILE A 68 8.05 -11.91 7.37
N ASP A 69 8.75 -13.02 7.56
CA ASP A 69 10.22 -13.07 7.56
C ASP A 69 10.85 -11.92 8.38
N ASP A 70 10.33 -11.76 9.60
CA ASP A 70 10.71 -10.75 10.60
C ASP A 70 10.37 -9.28 10.28
N TYR A 71 9.66 -9.00 9.18
CA TYR A 71 9.15 -7.66 8.88
C TYR A 71 7.64 -7.48 9.14
N PRO A 72 7.19 -6.29 9.58
CA PRO A 72 8.00 -5.14 9.95
C PRO A 72 8.70 -5.36 11.30
N HIS A 73 9.78 -4.63 11.52
CA HIS A 73 10.43 -4.55 12.82
C HIS A 73 10.81 -3.11 13.15
N VAL A 74 11.19 -2.88 14.41
CA VAL A 74 11.64 -1.56 14.86
C VAL A 74 12.87 -1.14 14.06
N TYR A 75 12.84 0.08 13.56
CA TYR A 75 13.99 0.77 12.99
C TYR A 75 14.55 1.76 14.02
N HIS A 76 15.82 1.60 14.37
CA HIS A 76 16.43 2.34 15.47
C HIS A 76 17.06 3.67 15.06
N ASP A 77 17.17 3.95 13.76
CA ASP A 77 17.77 5.18 13.24
C ASP A 77 19.17 5.46 13.80
N TYR A 78 20.06 4.47 13.72
CA TYR A 78 21.45 4.62 14.15
C TYR A 78 22.24 5.57 13.23
N GLU A 79 21.79 5.69 11.98
CA GLU A 79 22.30 6.63 10.99
C GLU A 79 21.99 8.09 11.35
N GLY A 80 20.92 8.35 12.12
CA GLY A 80 20.51 9.69 12.56
C GLY A 80 19.86 10.51 11.45
N PHE A 81 18.94 9.90 10.70
CA PHE A 81 18.15 10.58 9.67
C PHE A 81 17.19 11.60 10.28
N ASP A 82 17.01 12.73 9.60
CA ASP A 82 16.09 13.79 10.01
C ASP A 82 14.67 13.48 9.53
N PHE A 83 13.97 12.57 10.22
CA PHE A 83 12.58 12.26 9.92
C PHE A 83 11.64 13.35 10.45
N THR A 84 10.69 13.78 9.63
CA THR A 84 9.73 14.85 9.97
C THR A 84 8.61 14.44 10.92
N VAL A 85 8.51 13.15 11.23
CA VAL A 85 7.51 12.55 12.12
C VAL A 85 8.22 11.94 13.32
N SER A 86 7.54 11.83 14.46
CA SER A 86 8.14 11.21 15.66
C SER A 86 8.11 9.69 15.59
N GLY A 87 9.18 9.04 16.05
CA GLY A 87 9.21 7.59 16.29
C GLY A 87 8.41 7.16 17.52
N THR A 88 8.39 5.88 17.90
CA THR A 88 9.15 4.73 17.36
C THR A 88 8.92 4.48 15.88
N TYR A 89 10.01 4.21 15.15
CA TYR A 89 9.97 3.87 13.72
C TYR A 89 9.97 2.37 13.50
N TYR A 90 9.41 1.98 12.37
CA TYR A 90 9.37 0.63 11.85
C TYR A 90 9.81 0.62 10.39
N GLU A 91 10.52 -0.42 10.00
CA GLU A 91 10.91 -0.64 8.61
C GLU A 91 10.15 -1.80 7.98
N TYR A 92 9.85 -1.68 6.68
CA TYR A 92 9.30 -2.76 5.86
C TYR A 92 9.92 -2.73 4.46
N PRO A 93 10.08 -3.88 3.77
CA PRO A 93 10.67 -3.88 2.43
C PRO A 93 9.80 -3.19 1.40
N ILE A 94 10.43 -2.40 0.53
CA ILE A 94 9.85 -1.89 -0.71
C ILE A 94 10.66 -2.46 -1.88
N LEU A 95 9.99 -3.13 -2.82
CA LEU A 95 10.66 -3.99 -3.81
C LEU A 95 10.84 -3.28 -5.15
N ASP A 96 11.98 -3.52 -5.79
CA ASP A 96 12.35 -2.98 -7.11
C ASP A 96 11.53 -3.56 -8.28
N ASP A 97 10.84 -4.69 -8.06
CA ASP A 97 9.85 -5.26 -8.96
C ASP A 97 8.44 -4.66 -8.79
N TYR A 98 8.31 -3.73 -7.84
CA TYR A 98 7.11 -2.96 -7.51
C TYR A 98 5.94 -3.80 -6.99
N LYS A 99 6.18 -5.03 -6.56
CA LYS A 99 5.20 -5.82 -5.80
C LYS A 99 5.27 -5.45 -4.33
N VAL A 100 4.17 -5.75 -3.63
CA VAL A 100 4.16 -5.67 -2.17
C VAL A 100 4.89 -6.89 -1.62
N TYR A 101 5.86 -6.67 -0.74
CA TYR A 101 6.61 -7.75 -0.11
C TYR A 101 5.68 -8.71 0.65
N ASP A 102 5.83 -10.00 0.38
CA ASP A 102 5.05 -11.10 0.95
C ASP A 102 5.93 -12.27 1.45
N GLY A 103 7.24 -12.06 1.55
CA GLY A 103 8.23 -13.02 2.04
C GLY A 103 9.40 -13.23 1.09
N GLY A 104 10.46 -13.89 1.57
CA GLY A 104 11.70 -14.13 0.85
C GLY A 104 12.71 -12.99 0.97
N SER A 105 13.53 -12.79 -0.07
CA SER A 105 14.56 -11.75 -0.05
C SER A 105 13.94 -10.35 -0.01
N PRO A 106 14.26 -9.50 0.98
CA PRO A 106 13.67 -8.17 1.12
C PRO A 106 14.27 -7.13 0.17
N GLY A 107 15.33 -7.48 -0.57
CA GLY A 107 16.10 -6.50 -1.34
C GLY A 107 16.78 -5.47 -0.43
N ALA A 108 17.23 -4.35 -1.03
CA ALA A 108 18.04 -3.35 -0.35
C ALA A 108 17.23 -2.18 0.25
N ASP A 109 16.00 -1.97 -0.20
CA ASP A 109 15.25 -0.75 0.08
C ASP A 109 14.20 -0.97 1.16
N ARG A 110 14.00 0.04 2.01
CA ARG A 110 13.04 0.00 3.11
C ARG A 110 12.18 1.26 3.11
N ILE A 111 10.91 1.07 3.39
CA ILE A 111 10.02 2.14 3.82
C ILE A 111 10.04 2.26 5.33
N ILE A 112 10.14 3.49 5.83
CA ILE A 112 10.12 3.82 7.25
C ILE A 112 8.80 4.51 7.56
N PHE A 113 8.09 3.99 8.57
CA PHE A 113 6.84 4.55 9.08
C PHE A 113 6.84 4.51 10.62
N ASN A 114 5.94 5.25 11.26
CA ASN A 114 5.80 5.22 12.72
C ASN A 114 4.54 4.45 13.18
N GLY A 115 4.35 4.34 14.50
CA GLY A 115 3.20 3.66 15.09
C GLY A 115 1.84 4.35 14.85
N GLU A 116 1.80 5.49 14.16
CA GLU A 116 0.59 6.24 13.81
C GLU A 116 0.27 6.17 12.31
N ASP A 117 0.91 5.25 11.57
CA ASP A 117 0.84 5.11 10.10
C ASP A 117 1.32 6.36 9.34
N GLU A 118 2.23 7.13 9.93
CA GLU A 118 2.84 8.27 9.25
C GLU A 118 4.10 7.83 8.50
N PHE A 119 4.20 8.25 7.23
CA PHE A 119 5.38 8.03 6.40
C PHE A 119 6.55 8.87 6.92
N ALA A 120 7.66 8.22 7.28
CA ALA A 120 8.87 8.91 7.72
C ALA A 120 9.86 9.13 6.55
N GLY A 121 10.07 8.12 5.70
CA GLY A 121 11.00 8.21 4.58
C GLY A 121 11.27 6.86 3.90
N LEU A 122 12.12 6.89 2.87
CA LEU A 122 12.70 5.69 2.27
C LEU A 122 14.22 5.68 2.51
N ILE A 123 14.76 4.51 2.81
CA ILE A 123 16.19 4.27 2.99
C ILE A 123 16.63 3.05 2.16
N THR A 124 17.93 2.95 1.87
CA THR A 124 18.49 1.84 1.10
C THR A 124 19.87 1.45 1.58
N HIS A 125 20.18 0.16 1.53
CA HIS A 125 21.57 -0.31 1.66
C HIS A 125 22.42 0.05 0.43
N THR A 126 21.79 0.38 -0.70
CA THR A 126 22.49 0.69 -1.94
C THR A 126 23.30 1.97 -1.81
N GLY A 127 24.63 1.84 -1.82
CA GLY A 127 25.55 2.98 -1.68
C GLY A 127 25.89 3.35 -0.25
N ALA A 128 25.46 2.56 0.74
CA ALA A 128 25.95 2.69 2.11
C ALA A 128 27.43 2.26 2.21
N GLU A 129 28.22 3.00 2.99
CA GLU A 129 29.65 2.72 3.20
C GLU A 129 29.89 1.60 4.23
N GLU A 130 28.97 1.45 5.18
CA GLU A 130 29.03 0.46 6.24
C GLU A 130 28.29 -0.82 5.86
N TYR A 131 28.78 -1.96 6.37
CA TYR A 131 28.08 -3.24 6.24
C TYR A 131 26.75 -3.16 6.99
N ASP A 132 25.65 -3.56 6.33
CA ASP A 132 24.27 -3.42 6.79
C ASP A 132 23.81 -1.97 7.07
N GLY A 133 24.60 -0.95 6.71
CA GLY A 133 24.23 0.45 6.88
C GLY A 133 23.19 0.91 5.86
N PHE A 134 22.50 2.01 6.17
CA PHE A 134 21.57 2.65 5.26
C PHE A 134 22.03 4.05 4.82
N VAL A 135 21.55 4.47 3.65
CA VAL A 135 21.53 5.87 3.22
C VAL A 135 20.11 6.27 2.85
N ALA A 136 19.79 7.56 3.00
CA ALA A 136 18.49 8.09 2.62
C ALA A 136 18.28 8.00 1.10
N CYS A 137 17.10 7.56 0.68
CA CYS A 137 16.68 7.70 -0.71
C CYS A 137 16.36 9.17 -1.02
N GLN A 138 16.61 9.58 -2.25
CA GLN A 138 16.43 10.96 -2.69
C GLN A 138 14.97 11.22 -3.07
N ALA A 139 14.29 12.14 -2.37
CA ALA A 139 13.00 12.68 -2.81
C ALA A 139 13.17 13.59 -4.04
N VAL A 140 12.18 13.59 -4.95
CA VAL A 140 12.20 14.40 -6.21
C VAL A 140 10.95 15.24 -6.44
#